data_AF-A0AAD9R6V2-F1
#
_entry.id   AF-A0AAD9R6V2-F1
#
_cell.length_a   1.000
_cell.length_b   1.000
_cell.length_c   1.000
_cell.angle_alpha   90.00
_cell.angle_beta   90.00
_cell.angle_gamma   90.00
#
_symmetry.space_group_name_H-M   'P 1'
#
loop_
_entity.id
_entity.type
_entity.pdbx_description
1 polymer ?
#
loop_
_entity_poly.entity_id
_entity_poly.type
_entity_poly.pdbx_seq_one_letter_code
_entity_poly.pdbx_strand_id
1 'polypeptide(L)' 'MYIPGKDPAMVFLDADNKVVLEKDVSEKSLEEIGRLLEKHGMVKSKEARSEVPEDPWEDFTRFVKKKDLRKEF' A
#
# COMPACT_ATOMS: atom_id res chain seq x y z
N MET A 1 -12.21 5.21 1.01
CA MET A 1 -13.02 5.49 2.21
C MET A 1 -13.70 6.83 1.99
N TYR A 2 -15.03 6.89 2.11
CA TYR A 2 -15.78 8.15 2.03
C TYR A 2 -16.20 8.55 3.45
N ILE A 3 -15.95 9.79 3.84
CA ILE A 3 -16.33 10.33 5.16
C ILE A 3 -17.43 11.38 4.92
N PRO A 4 -18.69 11.11 5.31
CA PRO A 4 -19.79 12.03 5.10
C PRO A 4 -19.56 13.38 5.79
N GLY A 5 -19.85 14.48 5.09
CA GLY A 5 -19.80 15.84 5.64
C GLY A 5 -18.40 16.42 5.87
N LYS A 6 -17.34 15.76 5.38
CA LYS A 6 -15.99 16.31 5.40
C LYS A 6 -15.52 16.67 4.00
N ASP A 7 -14.80 17.78 3.92
CA ASP A 7 -14.12 18.19 2.70
C ASP A 7 -13.00 17.21 2.34
N PRO A 8 -12.71 17.03 1.03
CA PRO A 8 -11.61 16.18 0.61
C PRO A 8 -10.25 16.65 1.17
N ALA A 9 -9.58 15.77 1.91
CA ALA A 9 -8.27 16.02 2.46
C ALA A 9 -7.32 14.83 2.19
N MET A 10 -6.05 15.14 2.01
CA MET A 10 -4.95 14.17 1.97
C MET A 10 -4.32 14.08 3.36
N VAL A 11 -4.31 12.87 3.92
CA VAL A 11 -3.83 12.60 5.28
C VAL A 11 -2.62 11.67 5.20
N PHE A 12 -1.49 12.09 5.75
CA PHE A 12 -0.30 11.28 5.92
C PHE A 12 -0.29 10.69 7.33
N LEU A 13 -0.10 9.38 7.40
CA LEU A 13 -0.03 8.62 8.64
C LEU A 13 1.42 8.14 8.88
N ASP A 14 1.81 8.04 10.15
CA ASP A 14 3.01 7.31 10.54
C ASP A 14 2.76 5.79 10.63
N ALA A 15 3.79 5.04 11.01
CA ALA A 15 3.74 3.59 11.16
C ALA A 15 2.74 3.11 12.24
N ASP A 16 2.35 3.98 13.18
CA ASP A 16 1.37 3.72 14.24
C ASP A 16 -0.04 4.17 13.84
N ASN A 17 -0.27 4.51 12.56
CA ASN A 17 -1.51 5.08 12.02
C ASN A 17 -1.92 6.42 12.64
N LYS A 18 -0.98 7.19 13.20
CA LYS A 18 -1.25 8.53 13.71
C LYS A 18 -1.09 9.55 12.60
N VAL A 19 -1.96 10.56 12.60
CA VAL A 19 -1.89 11.66 11.63
C VAL A 19 -0.65 12.51 11.90
N VAL A 20 0.23 12.57 10.90
CA VAL A 20 1.44 13.42 10.93
C VAL A 20 1.31 14.65 10.06
N LEU A 21 0.46 14.62 9.03
CA LEU A 21 0.18 15.76 8.18
C LEU A 21 -1.21 15.63 7.55
N GLU A 22 -1.94 16.73 7.52
CA GLU A 22 -3.20 16.86 6.80
C GLU A 22 -3.12 18.04 5.84
N LYS A 23 -3.59 17.83 4.60
CA LYS A 23 -3.62 18.84 3.54
C LYS A 23 -5.01 18.87 2.92
N ASP A 24 -5.61 20.05 2.88
CA ASP A 24 -6.80 20.28 2.09
C ASP A 24 -6.49 20.11 0.60
N VAL A 25 -7.32 19.30 -0.07
CA VAL A 25 -7.22 19.03 -1.51
C VAL A 25 -8.54 19.31 -2.24
N SER A 26 -9.51 19.93 -1.58
CA SER A 26 -10.85 20.25 -2.12
C SER A 26 -10.80 21.01 -3.46
N GLU A 27 -9.87 21.96 -3.57
CA GLU A 27 -9.69 22.80 -4.76
C GLU A 27 -8.48 22.40 -5.63
N LYS A 28 -7.81 21.27 -5.33
CA LYS A 28 -6.58 20.88 -6.04
C LYS A 28 -6.88 20.03 -7.27
N SER A 29 -6.18 20.32 -8.35
CA SER A 29 -6.17 19.49 -9.54
C SER A 29 -5.45 18.15 -9.30
N LEU A 30 -5.74 17.15 -10.14
CA LEU A 30 -5.05 15.86 -10.12
C LEU A 30 -3.54 15.97 -10.30
N GLU A 31 -3.06 16.97 -11.05
CA GLU A 31 -1.64 17.21 -11.25
C GLU A 31 -0.99 17.73 -9.95
N GLU A 32 -1.62 18.68 -9.28
CA GLU A 32 -1.15 19.20 -7.99
C GLU A 32 -1.16 18.14 -6.90
N ILE A 33 -2.19 17.30 -6.88
CA ILE A 33 -2.27 16.11 -6.02
C ILE A 33 -1.10 15.16 -6.33
N GLY A 34 -0.79 14.92 -7.59
CA GLY A 34 0.36 14.10 -8.01
C GLY A 34 1.69 14.65 -7.50
N ARG A 35 1.93 15.97 -7.66
CA ARG A 35 3.15 16.63 -7.16
C ARG A 35 3.25 16.59 -5.63
N LEU A 36 2.12 16.67 -4.92
CA LEU A 36 2.09 16.51 -3.46
C LEU A 36 2.52 15.11 -3.04
N LEU A 37 2.00 14.06 -3.70
CA LEU A 37 2.38 12.68 -3.42
C LEU A 37 3.88 12.46 -3.67
N GLU A 38 4.40 12.95 -4.80
CA GLU A 38 5.82 12.85 -5.15
C GLU A 38 6.72 13.58 -4.13
N LYS A 39 6.33 14.78 -3.68
CA LYS A 39 7.03 15.54 -2.64
C LYS A 39 7.15 14.74 -1.34
N HIS A 40 6.17 13.93 -1.02
CA HIS A 40 6.14 13.10 0.18
C HIS A 40 6.68 11.67 -0.06
N GLY A 41 7.39 11.45 -1.17
CA GLY A 41 8.08 10.19 -1.46
C GLY A 41 7.21 9.11 -2.10
N MET A 42 5.95 9.40 -2.39
CA MET A 42 5.05 8.51 -3.14
C MET A 42 5.17 8.80 -4.63
N VAL A 43 6.23 8.28 -5.25
CA VAL A 43 6.42 8.36 -6.70
C VAL A 43 5.39 7.46 -7.37
N LYS A 44 4.76 7.93 -8.46
CA LYS A 44 3.88 7.12 -9.30
C LYS A 44 4.68 5.95 -9.89
N SER A 45 4.67 4.79 -9.25
CA SER A 45 5.25 3.58 -9.83
C SER A 45 4.37 3.08 -10.98
N LYS A 46 4.93 2.88 -12.18
CA LYS A 46 4.25 2.16 -13.27
C LYS A 46 3.99 0.69 -12.89
N GLU A 47 4.85 0.14 -12.03
CA GLU A 47 4.63 -1.10 -11.33
C GLU A 47 4.21 -0.79 -9.89
N ALA A 48 2.92 -0.60 -9.60
CA ALA A 48 2.44 -0.77 -8.24
C ALA A 48 2.78 -2.22 -7.86
N ARG A 49 3.90 -2.41 -7.14
CA ARG A 49 4.48 -3.72 -6.82
C ARG A 49 3.43 -4.62 -6.17
N SER A 50 2.86 -5.50 -6.99
CA SER A 50 2.18 -6.71 -6.55
C SER A 50 3.25 -7.70 -6.06
N GLU A 51 3.86 -7.41 -4.92
CA GLU A 51 4.46 -8.45 -4.08
C GLU A 51 3.45 -8.92 -3.02
N VAL A 52 2.15 -8.74 -3.29
CA VAL A 52 1.14 -9.62 -2.69
C VAL A 52 1.18 -10.88 -3.53
N PRO A 53 1.64 -12.03 -2.99
CA PRO A 53 1.56 -13.30 -3.72
C PRO A 53 0.10 -13.50 -4.14
N GLU A 54 -0.14 -13.91 -5.39
CA GLU A 54 -1.49 -14.18 -5.88
C GLU A 54 -2.21 -15.23 -5.01
N ASP A 55 -1.44 -16.09 -4.33
CA ASP A 55 -1.92 -17.05 -3.34
C ASP A 55 -1.14 -16.91 -2.01
N PRO A 56 -1.77 -16.51 -0.89
CA PRO A 56 -1.14 -16.43 0.42
C PRO A 56 -0.66 -17.80 0.97
N TRP A 57 -1.00 -18.92 0.31
CA TRP A 57 -0.60 -20.27 0.70
C TRP A 57 0.57 -20.85 -0.12
N GLU A 58 1.09 -20.14 -1.12
CA GLU A 58 2.14 -20.68 -2.00
C GLU A 58 3.38 -21.12 -1.22
N ASP A 59 3.78 -20.34 -0.20
CA ASP A 59 4.90 -20.67 0.68
C ASP A 59 4.64 -21.88 1.59
N PHE A 60 3.39 -22.10 2.00
CA PHE A 60 3.00 -23.28 2.78
C PHE A 60 3.14 -24.55 1.93
N THR A 61 2.72 -24.52 0.66
CA THR A 61 2.83 -25.69 -0.23
C THR A 61 4.27 -26.09 -0.53
N ARG A 62 5.18 -25.11 -0.68
CA ARG A 62 6.63 -25.35 -0.83
C ARG A 62 7.24 -25.97 0.43
N PHE A 63 6.80 -25.52 1.61
CA PHE A 63 7.26 -26.06 2.89
C PHE A 63 6.82 -27.52 3.12
N VAL A 64 5.57 -27.85 2.76
CA VAL A 64 5.02 -29.22 2.86
C VAL A 64 5.74 -30.16 1.89
N LYS A 65 5.89 -29.78 0.60
CA LYS A 65 6.64 -30.59 -0.38
C LYS A 65 8.08 -30.90 0.06
N LYS A 66 8.76 -29.93 0.68
CA LYS A 66 10.13 -30.12 1.19
C LYS A 66 10.21 -31.00 2.44
N LYS A 67 9.10 -31.23 3.15
CA LYS A 67 9.02 -32.17 4.27
C LYS A 67 8.74 -33.59 3.81
N ASP A 68 7.93 -33.78 2.77
CA ASP A 68 7.68 -35.13 2.21
C ASP A 68 8.91 -35.71 1.53
N LEU A 69 9.68 -34.92 0.78
CA LEU A 69 10.96 -35.35 0.18
C LEU A 69 12.04 -35.74 1.21
N ARG A 70 11.92 -35.29 2.47
CA ARG A 70 12.84 -35.64 3.56
C ARG A 70 12.43 -36.90 4.33
N LYS A 71 11.28 -37.50 4.00
CA LYS A 71 10.82 -38.77 4.59
C LYS A 71 11.10 -39.98 3.71
N GLU A 72 11.57 -39.78 2.48
CA GLU A 72 11.95 -40.86 1.56
C GLU A 72 13.45 -41.23 1.60
N PHE A 73 14.19 -40.77 2.62
CA PHE A 73 15.56 -41.20 2.92
C PHE A 73 15.68 -41.69 4.35
#